data_AF-A0A2P8WJM3-F1
#
_entry.id   AF-A0A2P8WJM3-F1
#
_cell.length_a   1.000
_cell.length_b   1.000
_cell.length_c   1.000
_cell.angle_alpha   90.00
_cell.angle_beta   90.00
_cell.angle_gamma   90.00
#
_symmetry.space_group_name_H-M   'P 1'
#
loop_
_entity.id
_entity.type
_entity.pdbx_description
1 polymer ?
#
loop_
_entity_poly.entity_id
_entity_poly.type
_entity_poly.pdbx_seq_one_letter_code
_entity_poly.pdbx_strand_id
1 'polypeptide(L)'
;ALYNLETVTTAVIQASLLSNTFDEIKPWNEIMEELAARSRVHYRALVYEQPDLVNFFHQVTPIEEISQLQISSRPARRGGRKDLSSLRAIPWVFSWTQARFLLPSWYGVGTALNEFLEAEPEEHLKLLRYFYYKWPFFKMVVSKVEMTLSKVDLQIAQHYVSELTQPEDQERFQALFESIAKEFYLTRDIILQITAHERLLDGDPELQRSVYLRNGTIVPLGFLQVALLKRLRQYKHQAASGTIRSRYSRGELLRGALLTINGIAAGMRNTG
;
A
#
# COMPACT_ATOMS: atom_id res chain seq x y z
N ALA A 1 -15.14 -13.90 -18.46
CA ALA A 1 -14.90 -13.14 -19.71
C ALA A 1 -16.14 -12.35 -20.08
N LEU A 2 -17.29 -13.00 -20.32
CA LEU A 2 -18.57 -12.35 -20.68
C LEU A 2 -18.95 -11.21 -19.73
N TYR A 3 -19.00 -11.47 -18.41
CA TYR A 3 -19.30 -10.47 -17.38
C TYR A 3 -18.44 -9.20 -17.47
N ASN A 4 -17.13 -9.36 -17.73
CA ASN A 4 -16.23 -8.20 -17.83
C ASN A 4 -16.52 -7.37 -19.10
N LEU A 5 -16.82 -8.04 -20.22
CA LEU A 5 -17.16 -7.35 -21.48
C LEU A 5 -18.49 -6.61 -21.36
N GLU A 6 -19.48 -7.24 -20.74
CA GLU A 6 -20.77 -6.62 -20.46
C GLU A 6 -20.61 -5.40 -19.55
N THR A 7 -19.86 -5.51 -18.45
CA THR A 7 -19.60 -4.40 -17.53
C THR A 7 -18.94 -3.22 -18.25
N VAL A 8 -17.91 -3.48 -19.06
CA VAL A 8 -17.21 -2.42 -19.80
C VAL A 8 -18.13 -1.79 -20.84
N THR A 9 -18.90 -2.59 -21.58
CA THR A 9 -19.80 -2.09 -22.62
C THR A 9 -20.88 -1.20 -22.01
N THR A 10 -21.52 -1.66 -20.93
CA THR A 10 -22.55 -0.90 -20.21
C THR A 10 -21.98 0.40 -19.64
N ALA A 11 -20.78 0.36 -19.03
CA ALA A 11 -20.14 1.56 -18.49
C ALA A 11 -19.85 2.61 -19.57
N VAL A 12 -19.37 2.19 -20.75
CA VAL A 12 -19.11 3.09 -21.89
C VAL A 12 -20.41 3.71 -22.41
N ILE A 13 -21.48 2.92 -22.54
CA ILE A 13 -22.80 3.41 -22.97
C ILE A 13 -23.33 4.43 -21.95
N GLN A 14 -23.30 4.10 -20.66
CA GLN A 14 -23.75 4.99 -19.60
C GLN A 14 -22.94 6.30 -19.59
N ALA A 15 -21.61 6.23 -19.62
CA ALA A 15 -20.75 7.41 -19.61
C ALA A 15 -20.92 8.29 -20.87
N SER A 16 -21.28 7.69 -22.01
CA SER A 16 -21.47 8.45 -23.26
C SER A 16 -22.85 9.11 -23.35
N LEU A 17 -23.87 8.54 -22.70
CA LEU A 17 -25.26 9.00 -22.81
C LEU A 17 -25.76 9.76 -21.57
N LEU A 18 -25.19 9.51 -20.39
CA LEU A 18 -25.55 10.17 -19.14
C LEU A 18 -24.45 11.18 -18.79
N SER A 19 -24.77 12.47 -18.87
CA SER A 19 -23.87 13.52 -18.41
C SER A 19 -23.84 13.56 -16.88
N ASN A 20 -22.65 13.48 -16.30
CA ASN A 20 -22.43 13.70 -14.89
C ASN A 20 -22.14 15.19 -14.64
N THR A 21 -23.15 15.97 -14.29
CA THR A 21 -23.01 17.42 -14.07
C THR A 21 -22.19 17.77 -12.83
N PHE A 22 -21.94 16.81 -11.93
CA PHE A 22 -21.15 17.05 -10.72
C PHE A 22 -19.69 17.34 -11.01
N ASP A 23 -19.13 16.82 -12.11
CA ASP A 23 -17.73 17.04 -12.49
C ASP A 23 -17.46 18.50 -12.90
N GLU A 24 -18.51 19.26 -13.25
CA GLU A 24 -18.41 20.66 -13.68
C GLU A 24 -18.55 21.66 -12.51
N ILE A 25 -18.83 21.18 -11.29
CA ILE A 25 -19.02 22.04 -10.12
C ILE A 25 -17.67 22.59 -9.66
N LYS A 26 -17.35 23.83 -10.06
CA LYS A 26 -16.07 24.49 -9.75
C LYS A 26 -15.68 24.46 -8.27
N PRO A 27 -16.56 24.80 -7.31
CA PRO A 27 -16.19 24.74 -5.89
C PRO A 27 -15.78 23.34 -5.42
N TRP A 28 -16.34 22.27 -6.00
CA TRP A 28 -15.99 20.90 -5.62
C TRP A 28 -14.62 20.51 -6.15
N ASN A 29 -14.30 20.93 -7.38
CA ASN A 29 -12.98 20.75 -7.96
C ASN A 29 -11.91 21.54 -7.19
N GLU A 30 -12.19 22.78 -6.79
CA GLU A 30 -11.28 23.60 -5.97
C GLU A 30 -10.95 22.93 -4.63
N ILE A 31 -11.96 22.36 -3.94
CA ILE A 31 -11.76 21.57 -2.71
C ILE A 31 -10.90 20.34 -2.99
N MET A 32 -11.14 19.63 -4.09
CA MET A 32 -10.33 18.46 -4.45
C MET A 32 -8.89 18.83 -4.81
N GLU A 33 -8.65 19.97 -5.46
CA GLU A 33 -7.31 20.50 -5.73
C GLU A 33 -6.57 20.82 -4.42
N GLU A 34 -7.26 21.43 -3.46
CA GLU A 34 -6.72 21.70 -2.12
C GLU A 34 -6.34 20.40 -1.38
N LEU A 35 -7.26 19.42 -1.33
CA LEU A 35 -6.99 18.11 -0.72
C LEU A 35 -5.82 17.40 -1.40
N ALA A 36 -5.75 17.46 -2.73
CA ALA A 36 -4.64 16.87 -3.49
C ALA A 36 -3.30 17.56 -3.19
N ALA A 37 -3.29 18.89 -3.06
CA ALA A 37 -2.08 19.64 -2.72
C ALA A 37 -1.57 19.27 -1.33
N ARG A 38 -2.44 19.26 -0.32
CA ARG A 38 -2.09 18.86 1.07
C ARG A 38 -1.59 17.42 1.13
N SER A 39 -2.31 16.50 0.49
CA SER A 39 -1.93 15.08 0.43
C SER A 39 -0.56 14.89 -0.22
N ARG A 40 -0.29 15.62 -1.31
CA ARG A 40 1.00 15.58 -2.00
C ARG A 40 2.13 16.09 -1.13
N VAL A 41 1.93 17.15 -0.34
CA VAL A 41 2.95 17.64 0.60
C VAL A 41 3.29 16.55 1.61
N HIS A 42 2.29 15.96 2.27
CA HIS A 42 2.52 14.93 3.27
C HIS A 42 3.18 13.67 2.69
N TYR A 43 2.72 13.21 1.52
CA TYR A 43 3.34 12.08 0.82
C TYR A 43 4.80 12.37 0.46
N ARG A 44 5.12 13.58 0.01
CA ARG A 44 6.49 13.95 -0.37
C ARG A 44 7.41 14.06 0.85
N ALA A 45 6.89 14.57 1.97
CA ALA A 45 7.64 14.62 3.22
C ALA A 45 8.11 13.21 3.63
N LEU A 46 7.24 12.21 3.54
CA LEU A 46 7.65 10.82 3.77
C LEU A 46 8.59 10.30 2.67
N VAL A 47 8.21 10.45 1.39
CA VAL A 47 8.90 9.71 0.31
C VAL A 47 10.25 10.30 -0.10
N TYR A 48 10.40 11.62 -0.05
CA TYR A 48 11.58 12.31 -0.56
C TYR A 48 12.39 13.01 0.53
N GLU A 49 11.77 13.37 1.65
CA GLU A 49 12.42 14.21 2.68
C GLU A 49 12.80 13.42 3.94
N GLN A 50 12.13 12.31 4.23
CA GLN A 50 12.49 11.41 5.33
C GLN A 50 13.79 10.65 5.01
N PRO A 51 14.95 10.99 5.63
CA PRO A 51 16.24 10.37 5.33
C PRO A 51 16.27 8.85 5.50
N ASP A 52 15.47 8.31 6.43
CA ASP A 52 15.51 6.90 6.75
C ASP A 52 14.66 6.03 5.81
N LEU A 53 13.75 6.62 5.02
CA LEU A 53 12.79 5.83 4.24
C LEU A 53 13.47 4.92 3.22
N VAL A 54 14.54 5.38 2.56
CA VAL A 54 15.24 4.57 1.54
C VAL A 54 15.81 3.31 2.18
N ASN A 55 16.47 3.46 3.33
CA ASN A 55 17.07 2.33 4.05
C ASN A 55 15.99 1.43 4.67
N PHE A 56 14.94 2.03 5.23
CA PHE A 56 13.75 1.33 5.72
C PHE A 56 13.13 0.47 4.62
N PHE A 57 12.85 1.05 3.45
CA PHE A 57 12.28 0.34 2.31
C PHE A 57 13.15 -0.84 1.88
N HIS A 58 14.47 -0.66 1.86
CA HIS A 58 15.41 -1.71 1.49
C HIS A 58 15.48 -2.87 2.48
N GLN A 59 15.43 -2.58 3.78
CA GLN A 59 15.49 -3.61 4.81
C GLN A 59 14.11 -4.25 5.03
N VAL A 60 13.05 -3.46 5.14
CA VAL A 60 11.74 -3.96 5.53
C VAL A 60 11.02 -4.64 4.37
N THR A 61 11.30 -4.29 3.11
CA THR A 61 10.62 -4.91 1.95
C THR A 61 11.51 -5.93 1.21
N PRO A 62 10.93 -6.89 0.48
CA PRO A 62 11.69 -7.85 -0.33
C PRO A 62 12.18 -7.28 -1.66
N ILE A 63 12.52 -5.99 -1.75
CA ILE A 63 12.87 -5.36 -3.03
C ILE A 63 14.10 -6.00 -3.70
N GLU A 64 15.10 -6.42 -2.91
CA GLU A 64 16.30 -7.07 -3.44
C GLU A 64 15.96 -8.43 -4.07
N GLU A 65 15.05 -9.18 -3.46
CA GLU A 65 14.59 -10.47 -3.95
C GLU A 65 13.63 -10.32 -5.14
N ILE A 66 12.76 -9.30 -5.12
CA ILE A 66 11.91 -8.94 -6.25
C ILE A 66 12.76 -8.58 -7.48
N SER A 67 13.90 -7.92 -7.30
CA SER A 67 14.79 -7.60 -8.42
C SER A 67 15.43 -8.83 -9.07
N GLN A 68 15.48 -9.96 -8.35
CA GLN A 68 15.98 -11.25 -8.85
C GLN A 68 14.86 -12.09 -9.52
N LEU A 69 13.60 -11.68 -9.37
CA LEU A 69 12.50 -12.27 -10.12
C LEU A 69 12.58 -11.81 -11.58
N GLN A 70 12.64 -12.78 -12.50
CA GLN A 70 12.41 -12.55 -13.93
C GLN A 70 10.92 -12.29 -14.23
N ILE A 71 10.22 -11.51 -13.38
CA ILE A 71 8.78 -11.20 -13.56
C ILE A 71 8.56 -10.21 -14.71
N SER A 72 9.59 -9.46 -15.11
CA SER A 72 9.51 -8.57 -16.26
C SER A 72 10.80 -8.64 -17.08
N SER A 73 10.71 -8.50 -18.40
CA SER A 73 11.86 -8.37 -19.31
C SER A 73 12.74 -7.13 -19.03
N ARG A 74 12.28 -6.27 -18.11
CA ARG A 74 12.83 -4.97 -17.80
C ARG A 74 13.40 -4.96 -16.37
N PRO A 75 14.62 -4.40 -16.15
CA PRO A 75 15.25 -4.39 -14.82
C PRO A 75 14.43 -3.59 -13.78
N ALA A 76 14.52 -3.91 -12.49
CA ALA A 76 13.73 -3.18 -11.47
C ALA A 76 14.08 -1.67 -11.36
N ARG A 77 15.26 -1.27 -11.84
CA ARG A 77 15.79 0.12 -11.77
C ARG A 77 16.27 0.66 -13.12
N ARG A 78 16.32 1.98 -13.22
CA ARG A 78 17.06 2.72 -14.26
C ARG A 78 18.45 3.09 -13.71
N GLY A 79 19.48 2.30 -14.04
CA GLY A 79 20.85 2.52 -13.54
C GLY A 79 21.15 1.86 -12.18
N GLY A 80 22.40 1.99 -11.70
CA GLY A 80 22.94 1.22 -10.57
C GLY A 80 22.89 1.87 -9.17
N ARG A 81 22.42 3.12 -9.02
CA ARG A 81 22.37 3.80 -7.71
C ARG A 81 21.18 3.33 -6.85
N LYS A 82 21.37 3.28 -5.53
CA LYS A 82 20.32 2.99 -4.53
C LYS A 82 19.48 4.24 -4.22
N ASP A 83 18.81 4.78 -5.23
CA ASP A 83 17.94 5.93 -5.06
C ASP A 83 16.50 5.60 -5.51
N LEU A 84 15.50 6.07 -4.76
CA LEU A 84 14.07 5.92 -5.03
C LEU A 84 13.69 6.51 -6.41
N SER A 85 14.38 7.58 -6.82
CA SER A 85 14.18 8.24 -8.12
C SER A 85 14.39 7.31 -9.34
N SER A 86 15.20 6.26 -9.17
CA SER A 86 15.53 5.27 -10.20
C SER A 86 14.59 4.05 -10.21
N LEU A 87 13.74 3.91 -9.19
CA LEU A 87 12.85 2.77 -9.01
C LEU A 87 11.61 2.89 -9.89
N ARG A 88 11.24 1.80 -10.55
CA ARG A 88 10.01 1.76 -11.37
C ARG A 88 8.77 1.61 -10.47
N ALA A 89 7.63 2.09 -10.97
CA ALA A 89 6.35 2.05 -10.25
C ALA A 89 5.93 0.63 -9.82
N ILE A 90 6.12 -0.38 -10.69
CA ILE A 90 5.75 -1.77 -10.37
C ILE A 90 6.55 -2.30 -9.16
N PRO A 91 7.90 -2.30 -9.16
CA PRO A 91 8.68 -2.68 -7.98
C PRO A 91 8.33 -1.88 -6.72
N TRP A 92 8.06 -0.57 -6.85
CA TRP A 92 7.67 0.28 -5.72
C TRP A 92 6.39 -0.22 -5.05
N VAL A 93 5.29 -0.28 -5.80
CA VAL A 93 3.99 -0.74 -5.28
C VAL A 93 4.08 -2.18 -4.81
N PHE A 94 4.72 -3.05 -5.59
CA PHE A 94 4.79 -4.47 -5.28
C PHE A 94 5.53 -4.76 -3.98
N SER A 95 6.65 -4.06 -3.70
CA SER A 95 7.39 -4.20 -2.44
C SER A 95 6.54 -3.84 -1.21
N TRP A 96 5.78 -2.74 -1.26
CA TRP A 96 4.91 -2.34 -0.16
C TRP A 96 3.72 -3.28 0.02
N THR A 97 3.20 -3.84 -1.07
CA THR A 97 2.15 -4.86 -1.05
C THR A 97 2.62 -6.14 -0.37
N GLN A 98 3.86 -6.58 -0.65
CA GLN A 98 4.44 -7.77 -0.01
C GLN A 98 4.58 -7.58 1.51
N ALA A 99 5.10 -6.43 1.94
CA ALA A 99 5.28 -6.09 3.34
C ALA A 99 4.01 -5.58 4.05
N ARG A 100 2.83 -5.70 3.40
CA ARG A 100 1.51 -5.36 3.97
C ARG A 100 1.27 -3.91 4.37
N PHE A 101 2.11 -2.98 3.91
CA PHE A 101 1.91 -1.55 4.09
C PHE A 101 0.94 -0.96 3.07
N LEU A 102 1.05 -1.36 1.79
CA LEU A 102 0.32 -0.76 0.65
C LEU A 102 0.42 0.79 0.61
N LEU A 103 1.51 1.33 1.15
CA LEU A 103 1.74 2.74 1.40
C LEU A 103 1.37 3.67 0.21
N PRO A 104 1.71 3.35 -1.06
CA PRO A 104 1.51 4.27 -2.18
C PRO A 104 0.04 4.59 -2.51
N SER A 105 -0.90 3.86 -1.93
CA SER A 105 -2.31 3.89 -2.31
C SER A 105 -3.22 4.58 -1.30
N TRP A 106 -2.68 5.02 -0.16
CA TRP A 106 -3.46 5.69 0.89
C TRP A 106 -2.68 6.75 1.68
N TYR A 107 -1.35 6.69 1.72
CA TYR A 107 -0.56 7.59 2.57
C TYR A 107 -0.71 9.06 2.14
N GLY A 108 -1.02 9.93 3.10
CA GLY A 108 -1.29 11.35 2.89
C GLY A 108 -2.76 11.69 2.66
N VAL A 109 -3.65 10.70 2.51
CA VAL A 109 -5.09 10.97 2.40
C VAL A 109 -5.68 11.37 3.74
N GLY A 110 -5.30 10.65 4.82
CA GLY A 110 -5.80 10.92 6.17
C GLY A 110 -5.43 12.31 6.65
N THR A 111 -4.14 12.68 6.54
CA THR A 111 -3.68 14.01 6.92
C THR A 111 -4.41 15.11 6.12
N ALA A 112 -4.53 14.97 4.80
CA ALA A 112 -5.20 15.98 3.97
C ALA A 112 -6.67 16.19 4.34
N LEU A 113 -7.41 15.08 4.57
CA LEU A 113 -8.81 15.16 5.00
C LEU A 113 -8.93 15.68 6.43
N ASN A 114 -8.03 15.31 7.33
CA ASN A 114 -8.03 15.79 8.71
C ASN A 114 -7.83 17.30 8.77
N GLU A 115 -6.81 17.82 8.10
CA GLU A 115 -6.56 19.26 8.02
C GLU A 115 -7.73 20.01 7.37
N PHE A 116 -8.46 19.38 6.44
CA PHE A 116 -9.65 19.99 5.86
C PHE A 116 -10.77 20.04 6.90
N LEU A 117 -11.01 18.95 7.62
CA LEU A 117 -12.01 18.86 8.67
C LEU A 117 -11.73 19.82 9.84
N GLU A 118 -10.47 20.03 10.24
CA GLU A 118 -10.11 20.90 11.38
C GLU A 118 -10.58 22.35 11.23
N ALA A 119 -10.76 22.85 10.00
CA ALA A 119 -11.26 24.20 9.75
C ALA A 119 -12.73 24.36 10.18
N GLU A 120 -13.60 23.44 9.75
CA GLU A 120 -15.03 23.43 10.08
C GLU A 120 -15.54 21.97 10.20
N PRO A 121 -15.35 21.30 11.34
CA PRO A 121 -15.50 19.84 11.44
C PRO A 121 -16.87 19.30 11.02
N GLU A 122 -17.95 19.93 11.50
CA GLU A 122 -19.31 19.46 11.22
C GLU A 122 -19.73 19.73 9.76
N GLU A 123 -19.48 20.93 9.26
CA GLU A 123 -19.89 21.34 7.91
C GLU A 123 -19.05 20.65 6.84
N HIS A 124 -17.74 20.56 7.03
CA HIS A 124 -16.86 19.84 6.11
C HIS A 124 -17.14 18.34 6.10
N LEU A 125 -17.44 17.72 7.26
CA LEU A 125 -17.84 16.30 7.26
C LEU A 125 -19.16 16.09 6.52
N LYS A 126 -20.16 16.96 6.69
CA LYS A 126 -21.41 16.91 5.92
C LYS A 126 -21.15 17.04 4.42
N LEU A 127 -20.25 17.94 4.03
CA LEU A 127 -19.87 18.15 2.63
C LEU A 127 -19.17 16.92 2.03
N LEU A 128 -18.20 16.33 2.72
CA LEU A 128 -17.50 15.12 2.26
C LEU A 128 -18.45 13.92 2.15
N ARG A 129 -19.40 13.78 3.09
CA ARG A 129 -20.49 12.80 2.99
C ARG A 129 -21.37 13.05 1.77
N TYR A 130 -21.67 14.31 1.48
CA TYR A 130 -22.43 14.69 0.30
C TYR A 130 -21.67 14.37 -0.99
N PHE A 131 -20.36 14.63 -1.05
CA PHE A 131 -19.50 14.22 -2.17
C PHE A 131 -19.54 12.71 -2.34
N TYR A 132 -19.38 11.94 -1.27
CA TYR A 132 -19.42 10.47 -1.32
C TYR A 132 -20.76 9.94 -1.85
N TYR A 133 -21.87 10.58 -1.48
CA TYR A 133 -23.19 10.16 -1.90
C TYR A 133 -23.54 10.58 -3.34
N LYS A 134 -23.15 11.79 -3.75
CA LYS A 134 -23.59 12.40 -5.03
C LYS A 134 -22.55 12.40 -6.13
N TRP A 135 -21.25 12.44 -5.81
CA TRP A 135 -20.19 12.61 -6.79
C TRP A 135 -19.51 11.27 -7.12
N PRO A 136 -19.73 10.68 -8.31
CA PRO A 136 -19.15 9.39 -8.66
C PRO A 136 -17.61 9.34 -8.58
N PHE A 137 -16.95 10.45 -8.96
CA PHE A 137 -15.50 10.56 -8.85
C PHE A 137 -15.02 10.44 -7.40
N PHE A 138 -15.57 11.25 -6.49
CA PHE A 138 -15.17 11.23 -5.08
C PHE A 138 -15.50 9.88 -4.43
N LYS A 139 -16.68 9.32 -4.73
CA LYS A 139 -17.06 7.97 -4.29
C LYS A 139 -16.03 6.94 -4.73
N MET A 140 -15.60 6.97 -6.00
CA MET A 140 -14.58 6.05 -6.53
C MET A 140 -13.24 6.21 -5.80
N VAL A 141 -12.78 7.44 -5.57
CA VAL A 141 -11.53 7.71 -4.84
C VAL A 141 -11.59 7.14 -3.42
N VAL A 142 -12.66 7.45 -2.67
CA VAL A 142 -12.87 6.96 -1.30
C VAL A 142 -12.97 5.44 -1.27
N SER A 143 -13.75 4.83 -2.16
CA SER A 143 -13.87 3.37 -2.25
C SER A 143 -12.55 2.67 -2.59
N LYS A 144 -11.70 3.30 -3.41
CA LYS A 144 -10.36 2.78 -3.72
C LYS A 144 -9.41 2.85 -2.52
N VAL A 145 -9.47 3.93 -1.75
CA VAL A 145 -8.71 4.06 -0.49
C VAL A 145 -9.22 3.01 0.51
N GLU A 146 -10.53 2.92 0.71
CA GLU A 146 -11.17 1.96 1.64
C GLU A 146 -10.77 0.50 1.32
N MET A 147 -10.84 0.11 0.04
CA MET A 147 -10.38 -1.19 -0.46
C MET A 147 -8.91 -1.46 -0.16
N THR A 148 -8.05 -0.45 -0.32
CA THR A 148 -6.63 -0.61 -0.06
C THR A 148 -6.38 -0.79 1.43
N LEU A 149 -7.00 0.07 2.27
CA LEU A 149 -6.90 0.01 3.72
C LEU A 149 -7.37 -1.35 4.26
N SER A 150 -8.40 -1.95 3.68
CA SER A 150 -8.90 -3.27 4.11
C SER A 150 -7.90 -4.41 3.88
N LYS A 151 -6.87 -4.17 3.06
CA LYS A 151 -5.79 -5.13 2.76
C LYS A 151 -4.51 -4.82 3.52
N VAL A 152 -4.38 -3.66 4.17
CA VAL A 152 -3.24 -3.35 5.04
C VAL A 152 -3.28 -4.25 6.27
N ASP A 153 -2.11 -4.72 6.70
CA ASP A 153 -1.97 -5.48 7.94
C ASP A 153 -0.76 -4.95 8.70
N LEU A 154 -1.00 -4.07 9.67
CA LEU A 154 0.05 -3.42 10.44
C LEU A 154 0.76 -4.40 11.39
N GLN A 155 0.13 -5.50 11.80
CA GLN A 155 0.78 -6.51 12.64
C GLN A 155 1.85 -7.25 11.84
N ILE A 156 1.50 -7.65 10.60
CA ILE A 156 2.48 -8.24 9.69
C ILE A 156 3.54 -7.23 9.28
N ALA A 157 3.14 -6.00 8.95
CA ALA A 157 4.09 -4.94 8.61
C ALA A 157 5.10 -4.70 9.76
N GLN A 158 4.63 -4.66 11.01
CA GLN A 158 5.49 -4.56 12.20
C GLN A 158 6.41 -5.76 12.33
N HIS A 159 5.93 -6.97 12.03
CA HIS A 159 6.77 -8.17 12.05
C HIS A 159 7.90 -8.12 11.02
N TYR A 160 7.66 -7.58 9.81
CA TYR A 160 8.74 -7.31 8.85
C TYR A 160 9.75 -6.32 9.41
N VAL A 161 9.28 -5.23 10.04
CA VAL A 161 10.16 -4.23 10.67
C VAL A 161 10.99 -4.87 11.77
N SER A 162 10.38 -5.60 12.71
CA SER A 162 11.09 -6.14 13.88
C SER A 162 12.13 -7.21 13.51
N GLU A 163 11.84 -8.04 12.51
CA GLU A 163 12.69 -9.20 12.19
C GLU A 163 13.77 -8.93 11.14
N LEU A 164 13.54 -7.96 10.25
CA LEU A 164 14.41 -7.70 9.11
C LEU A 164 15.31 -6.47 9.26
N THR A 165 15.01 -5.62 10.24
CA THR A 165 15.80 -4.43 10.55
C THR A 165 17.09 -4.80 11.27
N GLN A 166 18.18 -4.14 10.91
CA GLN A 166 19.45 -4.30 11.62
C GLN A 166 19.37 -3.69 13.02
N PRO A 167 20.12 -4.22 14.01
CA PRO A 167 20.05 -3.73 15.40
C PRO A 167 20.33 -2.23 15.53
N GLU A 168 21.26 -1.69 14.73
CA GLU A 168 21.62 -0.27 14.68
C GLU A 168 20.49 0.65 14.17
N ASP A 169 19.50 0.09 13.48
CA ASP A 169 18.43 0.83 12.82
C ASP A 169 17.08 0.69 13.51
N GLN A 170 17.01 -0.14 14.54
CA GLN A 170 15.76 -0.59 15.12
C GLN A 170 14.92 0.54 15.72
N GLU A 171 15.55 1.46 16.45
CA GLU A 171 14.87 2.61 17.05
C GLU A 171 14.33 3.58 15.99
N ARG A 172 15.19 4.00 15.05
CA ARG A 172 14.80 4.92 13.97
C ARG A 172 13.70 4.35 13.06
N PHE A 173 13.76 3.07 12.74
CA PHE A 173 12.75 2.43 11.89
C PHE A 173 11.46 2.13 12.63
N GLN A 174 11.52 1.87 13.94
CA GLN A 174 10.32 1.76 14.77
C GLN A 174 9.57 3.09 14.82
N ALA A 175 10.27 4.22 15.01
CA ALA A 175 9.66 5.54 14.96
C ALA A 175 9.01 5.84 13.59
N LEU A 176 9.68 5.46 12.49
CA LEU A 176 9.12 5.60 11.14
C LEU A 176 7.87 4.73 10.93
N PHE A 177 7.90 3.48 11.38
CA PHE A 177 6.74 2.59 11.36
C PHE A 177 5.56 3.19 12.13
N GLU A 178 5.80 3.74 13.33
CA GLU A 178 4.75 4.37 14.13
C GLU A 178 4.15 5.60 13.44
N SER A 179 4.98 6.40 12.75
CA SER A 179 4.47 7.51 11.94
C SER A 179 3.56 7.03 10.81
N ILE A 180 3.93 5.94 10.13
CA ILE A 180 3.11 5.34 9.07
C ILE A 180 1.82 4.75 9.65
N ALA A 181 1.90 4.06 10.79
CA ALA A 181 0.76 3.47 11.47
C ALA A 181 -0.25 4.54 11.93
N LYS A 182 0.23 5.69 12.43
CA LYS A 182 -0.62 6.83 12.80
C LYS A 182 -1.42 7.35 11.60
N GLU A 183 -0.77 7.56 10.46
CA GLU A 183 -1.45 7.99 9.23
C GLU A 183 -2.46 6.93 8.75
N PHE A 184 -2.17 5.63 8.91
CA PHE A 184 -3.12 4.57 8.57
C PHE A 184 -4.40 4.66 9.41
N TYR A 185 -4.26 4.78 10.73
CA TYR A 185 -5.42 4.86 11.62
C TYR A 185 -6.21 6.14 11.37
N LEU A 186 -5.53 7.29 11.17
CA LEU A 186 -6.17 8.55 10.81
C LEU A 186 -6.97 8.42 9.52
N THR A 187 -6.36 7.87 8.47
CA THR A 187 -7.02 7.66 7.17
C THR A 187 -8.22 6.74 7.32
N ARG A 188 -8.08 5.61 8.02
CA ARG A 188 -9.17 4.66 8.26
C ARG A 188 -10.34 5.33 8.95
N ASP A 189 -10.09 6.05 10.04
CA ASP A 189 -11.15 6.60 10.88
C ASP A 189 -11.92 7.69 10.16
N ILE A 190 -11.25 8.53 9.37
CA ILE A 190 -11.92 9.54 8.54
C ILE A 190 -12.72 8.89 7.41
N ILE A 191 -12.16 7.87 6.74
CA ILE A 191 -12.89 7.15 5.68
C ILE A 191 -14.17 6.53 6.22
N LEU A 192 -14.12 5.86 7.39
CA LEU A 192 -15.32 5.31 8.04
C LEU A 192 -16.35 6.39 8.40
N GLN A 193 -15.90 7.58 8.82
CA GLN A 193 -16.79 8.72 9.07
C GLN A 193 -17.46 9.24 7.79
N ILE A 194 -16.73 9.33 6.67
CA ILE A 194 -17.25 9.77 5.37
C ILE A 194 -18.23 8.76 4.80
N THR A 195 -17.92 7.47 4.87
CA THR A 195 -18.79 6.41 4.34
C THR A 195 -19.95 6.07 5.27
N ALA A 196 -19.86 6.47 6.54
CA ALA A 196 -20.76 6.04 7.62
C ALA A 196 -20.81 4.52 7.80
N HIS A 197 -19.67 3.85 7.55
CA HIS A 197 -19.49 2.42 7.79
C HIS A 197 -18.93 2.16 9.19
N GLU A 198 -19.23 1.00 9.78
CA GLU A 198 -18.60 0.56 11.03
C GLU A 198 -17.26 -0.12 10.77
N ARG A 199 -17.16 -0.85 9.65
CA ARG A 199 -15.96 -1.54 9.21
C ARG A 199 -15.71 -1.24 7.74
N LEU A 200 -14.43 -1.26 7.37
CA LEU A 200 -14.03 -1.08 5.97
C LEU A 200 -14.76 -2.10 5.09
N LEU A 201 -15.29 -1.63 3.97
CA LEU A 201 -16.04 -2.40 2.98
C LEU A 201 -17.43 -2.88 3.42
N ASP A 202 -18.08 -2.27 4.42
CA ASP A 202 -19.48 -2.60 4.73
C ASP A 202 -20.43 -2.33 3.53
N GLY A 203 -20.06 -1.42 2.62
CA GLY A 203 -20.75 -1.18 1.35
C GLY A 203 -20.57 -2.26 0.27
N ASP A 204 -19.66 -3.24 0.48
CA ASP A 204 -19.45 -4.40 -0.41
C ASP A 204 -19.12 -5.67 0.42
N PRO A 205 -20.14 -6.33 1.00
CA PRO A 205 -19.94 -7.49 1.88
C PRO A 205 -19.29 -8.69 1.21
N GLU A 206 -19.50 -8.89 -0.10
CA GLU A 206 -18.89 -9.99 -0.85
C GLU A 206 -17.37 -9.79 -0.95
N LEU A 207 -16.96 -8.58 -1.29
CA LEU A 207 -15.56 -8.20 -1.30
C LEU A 207 -14.94 -8.25 0.10
N GLN A 208 -15.62 -7.71 1.12
CA GLN A 208 -15.17 -7.76 2.52
C GLN A 208 -14.86 -9.21 2.92
N ARG A 209 -15.79 -10.14 2.63
CA ARG A 209 -15.60 -11.58 2.85
C ARG A 209 -14.45 -12.16 2.03
N SER A 210 -14.31 -11.76 0.76
CA SER A 210 -13.23 -12.21 -0.11
C SER A 210 -11.85 -11.83 0.44
N VAL A 211 -11.71 -10.59 0.93
CA VAL A 211 -10.48 -10.10 1.56
C VAL A 211 -10.19 -10.88 2.85
N TYR A 212 -11.20 -11.04 3.71
CA TYR A 212 -11.07 -11.79 4.96
C TYR A 212 -10.60 -13.23 4.73
N LEU A 213 -11.24 -13.97 3.81
CA LEU A 213 -10.88 -15.36 3.51
C LEU A 213 -9.45 -15.49 2.97
N ARG A 214 -9.00 -14.55 2.15
CA ARG A 214 -7.62 -14.56 1.61
C ARG A 214 -6.58 -14.22 2.66
N ASN A 215 -6.89 -13.36 3.64
CA ASN A 215 -5.95 -13.08 4.73
C ASN A 215 -5.57 -14.37 5.50
N GLY A 216 -6.48 -15.35 5.60
CA GLY A 216 -6.19 -16.66 6.20
C GLY A 216 -5.04 -17.43 5.52
N THR A 217 -4.77 -17.19 4.24
CA THR A 217 -3.62 -17.81 3.52
C THR A 217 -2.45 -16.85 3.36
N ILE A 218 -2.68 -15.54 3.25
CA ILE A 218 -1.62 -14.55 3.07
C ILE A 218 -0.80 -14.34 4.35
N VAL A 219 -1.45 -14.30 5.51
CA VAL A 219 -0.78 -14.04 6.80
C VAL A 219 0.32 -15.08 7.09
N PRO A 220 0.06 -16.40 7.01
CA PRO A 220 1.11 -17.41 7.17
C PRO A 220 2.25 -17.28 6.16
N LEU A 221 1.95 -16.92 4.91
CA LEU A 221 2.97 -16.68 3.88
C LEU A 221 3.85 -15.47 4.21
N GLY A 222 3.29 -14.42 4.85
CA GLY A 222 4.03 -13.26 5.32
C GLY A 222 5.08 -13.65 6.38
N PHE A 223 4.68 -14.40 7.42
CA PHE A 223 5.61 -14.90 8.44
C PHE A 223 6.70 -15.80 7.83
N LEU A 224 6.32 -16.70 6.93
CA LEU A 224 7.27 -17.56 6.24
C LEU A 224 8.24 -16.74 5.37
N GLN A 225 7.75 -15.72 4.67
CA GLN A 225 8.57 -14.82 3.87
C GLN A 225 9.61 -14.12 4.74
N VAL A 226 9.21 -13.53 5.87
CA VAL A 226 10.14 -12.87 6.81
C VAL A 226 11.24 -13.83 7.27
N ALA A 227 10.88 -15.04 7.69
CA ALA A 227 11.87 -16.03 8.13
C ALA A 227 12.86 -16.41 7.02
N LEU A 228 12.39 -16.55 5.78
CA LEU A 228 13.23 -16.87 4.61
C LEU A 228 14.15 -15.70 4.24
N LEU A 229 13.63 -14.47 4.21
CA LEU A 229 14.39 -13.25 3.94
C LEU A 229 15.49 -13.05 4.99
N LYS A 230 15.14 -13.20 6.27
CA LYS A 230 16.10 -13.08 7.38
C LYS A 230 17.27 -14.05 7.22
N ARG A 231 16.98 -15.34 6.97
CA ARG A 231 18.00 -16.37 6.73
C ARG A 231 18.82 -16.10 5.48
N LEU A 232 18.18 -15.66 4.39
CA LEU A 232 18.85 -15.36 3.13
C LEU A 232 19.87 -14.22 3.29
N ARG A 233 19.50 -13.18 4.04
CA ARG A 233 20.38 -12.03 4.33
C ARG A 233 21.51 -12.42 5.29
N GLN A 234 21.22 -13.20 6.33
CA GLN A 234 22.25 -13.75 7.22
C GLN A 234 23.27 -14.61 6.45
N TYR A 235 22.82 -15.44 5.50
CA TYR A 235 23.72 -16.22 4.64
C TYR A 235 24.70 -15.33 3.87
N LYS A 236 24.24 -14.18 3.35
CA LYS A 236 25.08 -13.21 2.62
C LYS A 236 26.17 -12.61 3.53
N HIS A 237 25.84 -12.28 4.78
CA HIS A 237 26.80 -11.80 5.77
C HIS A 237 27.81 -12.90 6.19
N GLN A 238 27.32 -14.11 6.44
CA GLN A 238 28.15 -15.27 6.82
C GLN A 238 29.11 -15.74 5.73
N ALA A 239 28.66 -15.69 4.46
CA ALA A 239 29.52 -15.98 3.32
C ALA A 239 30.65 -14.95 3.18
N ALA A 240 30.38 -13.68 3.50
CA ALA A 240 31.41 -12.64 3.53
C ALA A 240 32.41 -12.82 4.69
N SER A 241 32.00 -13.43 5.80
CA SER A 241 32.85 -13.74 6.97
C SER A 241 33.46 -15.15 6.96
N GLY A 242 33.36 -15.90 5.85
CA GLY A 242 33.94 -17.23 5.68
C GLY A 242 33.33 -18.33 6.56
N THR A 243 32.19 -18.09 7.21
CA THR A 243 31.59 -18.99 8.20
C THR A 243 30.18 -19.42 7.77
N ILE A 244 30.05 -20.36 6.83
CA ILE A 244 28.73 -20.83 6.38
C ILE A 244 28.23 -21.93 7.34
N ARG A 245 27.22 -21.61 8.15
CA ARG A 245 26.47 -22.58 8.96
C ARG A 245 24.97 -22.42 8.71
N SER A 246 24.48 -22.96 7.59
CA SER A 246 23.05 -23.02 7.28
C SER A 246 22.65 -24.43 6.85
N ARG A 247 21.52 -24.92 7.36
CA ARG A 247 20.91 -26.20 6.95
C ARG A 247 20.43 -26.17 5.49
N TYR A 248 20.08 -24.98 4.98
CA TYR A 248 19.58 -24.78 3.62
C TYR A 248 20.58 -24.00 2.79
N SER A 249 20.68 -24.35 1.51
CA SER A 249 21.47 -23.59 0.54
C SER A 249 20.84 -22.22 0.27
N ARG A 250 21.65 -21.28 -0.21
CA ARG A 250 21.17 -19.97 -0.67
C ARG A 250 20.08 -20.09 -1.76
N GLY A 251 20.23 -21.06 -2.65
CA GLY A 251 19.28 -21.30 -3.75
C GLY A 251 17.91 -21.77 -3.26
N GLU A 252 17.87 -22.65 -2.25
CA GLU A 252 16.62 -23.11 -1.64
C GLU A 252 15.90 -21.99 -0.89
N LEU A 253 16.65 -21.19 -0.12
CA LEU A 253 16.10 -20.03 0.60
C LEU A 253 15.51 -19.00 -0.37
N LEU A 254 16.26 -18.67 -1.44
CA LEU A 254 15.78 -17.77 -2.48
C LEU A 254 14.52 -18.34 -3.14
N ARG A 255 14.53 -19.60 -3.59
CA ARG A 255 13.36 -20.25 -4.20
C ARG A 255 12.14 -20.19 -3.29
N GLY A 256 12.31 -20.49 -2.00
CA GLY A 256 11.24 -20.38 -1.01
C GLY A 256 10.70 -18.95 -0.92
N ALA A 257 11.58 -17.95 -0.80
CA ALA A 257 11.18 -16.55 -0.75
C ALA A 257 10.40 -16.14 -2.00
N LEU A 258 10.85 -16.53 -3.19
CA LEU A 258 10.15 -16.26 -4.45
C LEU A 258 8.76 -16.91 -4.51
N LEU A 259 8.59 -18.12 -3.98
CA LEU A 259 7.28 -18.77 -3.88
C LEU A 259 6.34 -18.00 -2.96
N THR A 260 6.83 -17.51 -1.81
CA THR A 260 6.01 -16.67 -0.93
C THR A 260 5.62 -15.36 -1.61
N ILE A 261 6.54 -14.74 -2.37
CA ILE A 261 6.25 -13.49 -3.12
C ILE A 261 5.09 -13.70 -4.09
N ASN A 262 5.14 -14.79 -4.87
CA ASN A 262 4.08 -15.15 -5.80
C ASN A 262 2.75 -15.47 -5.08
N GLY A 263 2.80 -16.17 -3.95
CA GLY A 263 1.62 -16.51 -3.16
C GLY A 263 0.91 -15.28 -2.57
N ILE A 264 1.68 -14.36 -1.97
CA ILE A 264 1.15 -13.10 -1.43
C ILE A 264 0.56 -12.25 -2.56
N ALA A 265 1.25 -12.16 -3.70
CA ALA A 265 0.78 -11.42 -4.88
C ALA A 265 -0.58 -11.96 -5.39
N ALA A 266 -0.70 -13.29 -5.51
CA ALA A 266 -1.92 -13.94 -5.96
C ALA A 266 -3.09 -13.69 -5.01
N GLY A 267 -2.83 -13.69 -3.69
CA GLY A 267 -3.85 -13.37 -2.68
C GLY A 267 -4.28 -11.90 -2.72
N MET A 268 -3.32 -10.99 -2.87
CA MET A 268 -3.54 -9.54 -2.83
C MET A 268 -4.28 -8.98 -4.04
N ARG A 269 -4.06 -9.57 -5.22
CA ARG A 269 -4.59 -9.08 -6.50
C ARG A 269 -4.28 -7.58 -6.69
N ASN A 270 -5.27 -6.78 -7.08
CA ASN A 270 -5.13 -5.34 -7.34
C ASN A 270 -4.92 -4.55 -6.04
N THR A 271 -3.81 -3.82 -5.94
CA THR A 271 -3.42 -3.11 -4.70
C THR A 271 -2.97 -1.67 -4.93
N GLY A 272 -2.74 -1.27 -6.18
CA GLY A 272 -2.51 0.10 -6.63
C GLY A 272 -3.30 0.32 -7.91
#